data_AF-A0A6H2D2W6-F1
#
_entry.id   AF-A0A6H2D2W6-F1
#
_cell.length_a   1.000
_cell.length_b   1.000
_cell.length_c   1.000
_cell.angle_alpha   90.00
_cell.angle_beta   90.00
_cell.angle_gamma   90.00
#
_symmetry.space_group_name_H-M   'P 1'
#
loop_
_entity.id
_entity.type
_entity.pdbx_description
1 polymer ?
#
loop_
_entity_poly.entity_id
_entity_poly.type
_entity_poly.pdbx_seq_one_letter_code
_entity_poly.pdbx_strand_id
1 'polypeptide(L)'
;MFVYGTLKKGFPNHYFLQDAEFVGLAKTVERYGLYVDEFPSVYQRDSVSSIQGEVYRIDTDTLRRLDMLEGHPRFYQRQEVRVRLQSGEKISAWMYFYPERGHRLVSGGEFCLSTEPGREHPGDG
;
A
#
# COMPACT_ATOMS: atom_id res chain seq x y z
N MET A 1 -1.85 2.47 -11.12
CA MET A 1 -1.06 2.51 -9.88
C MET A 1 -1.82 1.74 -8.81
N PHE A 2 -1.19 0.76 -8.18
CA PHE A 2 -1.72 0.02 -7.05
C PHE A 2 -1.05 0.52 -5.76
N VAL A 3 -1.86 0.98 -4.81
CA VAL A 3 -1.38 1.52 -3.53
C VAL A 3 -1.93 0.71 -2.36
N TYR A 4 -1.07 0.44 -1.38
CA TYR A 4 -1.38 -0.41 -0.23
C TYR A 4 -1.18 0.30 1.12
N GLY A 5 -0.72 1.54 1.10
CA GLY A 5 -0.23 2.27 2.27
C GLY A 5 -0.81 3.68 2.39
N THR A 6 0.05 4.64 2.71
CA THR A 6 -0.30 6.04 3.01
C THR A 6 -0.95 6.82 1.85
N LEU A 7 -0.90 6.28 0.62
CA LEU A 7 -1.55 6.83 -0.56
C LEU A 7 -3.04 6.41 -0.70
N LYS A 8 -3.50 5.41 0.08
CA LYS A 8 -4.89 4.96 0.06
C LYS A 8 -5.85 6.08 0.45
N LYS A 9 -7.12 6.00 0.03
CA LYS A 9 -8.15 6.96 0.40
C LYS A 9 -8.29 7.08 1.93
N GLY A 10 -8.32 8.33 2.42
CA GLY A 10 -8.38 8.61 3.86
C GLY A 10 -7.02 8.61 4.58
N PHE A 11 -5.92 8.33 3.88
CA PHE A 11 -4.57 8.42 4.44
C PHE A 11 -3.86 9.74 4.08
N PRO A 12 -2.81 10.14 4.81
CA PRO A 12 -2.20 11.47 4.69
C PRO A 12 -1.68 11.83 3.29
N ASN A 13 -1.22 10.86 2.50
CA ASN A 13 -0.65 11.11 1.16
C ASN A 13 -1.68 10.97 0.04
N HIS A 14 -2.97 10.77 0.35
CA HIS A 14 -4.00 10.61 -0.68
C HIS A 14 -4.15 11.84 -1.59
N TYR A 15 -3.74 13.02 -1.14
CA TYR A 15 -3.80 14.25 -1.95
C TYR A 15 -3.04 14.14 -3.29
N PHE A 16 -2.02 13.28 -3.38
CA PHE A 16 -1.33 13.01 -4.66
C PHE A 16 -2.20 12.29 -5.69
N LEU A 17 -3.25 11.61 -5.24
CA LEU A 17 -4.18 10.82 -6.05
C LEU A 17 -5.61 11.37 -6.04
N GLN A 18 -5.83 12.55 -5.46
CA GLN A 18 -7.18 13.10 -5.27
C GLN A 18 -7.94 13.30 -6.59
N ASP A 19 -7.22 13.67 -7.65
CA ASP A 19 -7.75 13.93 -8.99
C ASP A 19 -7.63 12.69 -9.91
N ALA A 20 -7.04 11.60 -9.40
CA ALA A 20 -6.88 10.36 -10.15
C ALA A 20 -8.18 9.55 -10.15
N GLU A 21 -8.46 8.90 -11.28
CA GLU A 21 -9.64 8.05 -11.39
C GLU A 21 -9.44 6.79 -10.54
N PHE A 22 -10.35 6.59 -9.58
CA PHE A 22 -10.43 5.37 -8.80
C PHE A 22 -10.98 4.21 -9.64
N VAL A 23 -10.15 3.19 -9.87
CA VAL A 23 -10.51 2.00 -10.65
C VAL A 23 -11.19 0.95 -9.77
N GLY A 24 -10.73 0.78 -8.53
CA GLY A 24 -11.36 -0.13 -7.59
C GLY A 24 -10.43 -0.67 -6.51
N LEU A 25 -11.03 -1.39 -5.56
CA LEU A 25 -10.31 -2.20 -4.59
C LEU A 25 -9.70 -3.43 -5.28
N ALA A 26 -8.50 -3.81 -4.85
CA ALA A 26 -7.77 -4.92 -5.43
C ALA A 26 -6.88 -5.63 -4.41
N LYS A 27 -6.41 -6.81 -4.80
CA LYS A 27 -5.30 -7.48 -4.12
C LYS A 27 -4.28 -8.03 -5.10
N THR A 28 -3.01 -8.12 -4.70
CA THR A 28 -1.97 -8.76 -5.51
C THR A 28 -2.31 -10.22 -5.78
N VAL A 29 -2.00 -10.69 -6.99
CA VAL A 29 -2.14 -12.11 -7.36
C VAL A 29 -1.06 -12.92 -6.65
N GLU A 30 0.17 -12.44 -6.72
CA GLU A 30 1.32 -12.94 -5.98
C GLU A 30 1.22 -12.57 -4.49
N ARG A 31 1.94 -13.33 -3.65
CA ARG A 31 2.00 -13.10 -2.20
C ARG A 31 3.29 -12.38 -1.85
N TYR A 32 3.21 -11.44 -0.91
CA TYR A 32 4.33 -10.65 -0.43
C TYR A 32 4.30 -10.53 1.11
N GLY A 33 5.37 -10.02 1.70
CA GLY A 33 5.39 -9.61 3.10
C GLY A 33 5.10 -8.11 3.23
N LEU A 34 4.02 -7.75 3.91
CA LEU A 34 3.72 -6.36 4.30
C LEU A 34 4.22 -6.10 5.71
N TYR A 35 5.01 -5.06 5.89
CA TYR A 35 5.57 -4.65 7.18
C TYR A 35 5.14 -3.23 7.51
N VAL A 36 5.09 -2.91 8.80
CA VAL A 36 4.79 -1.55 9.29
C VAL A 36 5.77 -1.16 10.37
N ASP A 37 6.77 -0.38 9.96
CA ASP A 37 7.69 0.30 10.86
C ASP A 37 7.18 1.76 11.04
N GLU A 38 7.92 2.76 10.56
CA GLU A 38 7.41 4.15 10.48
C GLU A 38 6.35 4.30 9.38
N PHE A 39 6.54 3.59 8.26
CA PHE A 39 5.63 3.57 7.11
C PHE A 39 5.38 2.12 6.64
N PRO A 40 4.23 1.86 5.99
CA PRO A 40 3.94 0.55 5.42
C PRO A 40 4.88 0.25 4.26
N SER A 41 5.50 -0.93 4.26
CA SER A 41 6.44 -1.37 3.23
C SER A 41 6.16 -2.81 2.80
N VAL A 42 6.21 -3.07 1.49
CA VAL A 42 6.12 -4.43 0.96
C VAL A 42 7.50 -4.92 0.54
N TYR A 43 7.90 -6.08 1.07
CA TYR A 43 9.12 -6.77 0.73
C TYR A 43 8.84 -8.00 -0.15
N GLN A 44 9.41 -7.99 -1.35
CA GLN A 44 9.07 -8.94 -2.42
C GLN A 44 9.55 -10.38 -2.20
N ARG A 45 10.54 -10.61 -1.32
CA ARG A 45 11.15 -11.95 -1.13
C ARG A 45 10.42 -12.81 -0.11
N ASP A 46 9.50 -12.24 0.67
CA ASP A 46 8.70 -12.97 1.65
C ASP A 46 7.33 -13.30 1.04
N SER A 47 6.93 -14.56 1.05
CA SER A 47 5.65 -15.02 0.47
C SER A 47 4.58 -15.22 1.54
N VAL A 48 4.05 -14.12 2.10
CA VAL A 48 3.16 -14.17 3.28
C VAL A 48 1.69 -14.08 2.90
N SER A 49 1.23 -13.01 2.26
CA SER A 49 -0.19 -12.79 1.95
C SER A 49 -0.37 -12.00 0.66
N SER A 50 -1.57 -12.05 0.07
CA SER A 50 -1.93 -11.11 -1.00
C SER A 50 -2.10 -9.72 -0.38
N ILE A 51 -1.42 -8.73 -0.94
CA ILE A 51 -1.48 -7.36 -0.43
C ILE A 51 -2.78 -6.72 -0.92
N GLN A 52 -3.55 -6.17 0.01
CA GLN A 52 -4.80 -5.48 -0.24
C GLN A 52 -4.56 -3.99 -0.42
N GLY A 53 -5.28 -3.38 -1.37
CA GLY A 53 -5.08 -1.99 -1.70
C GLY A 53 -6.08 -1.46 -2.71
N GLU A 54 -5.71 -0.33 -3.30
CA GLU A 54 -6.55 0.45 -4.20
C GLU A 54 -5.82 0.64 -5.54
N VAL A 55 -6.58 0.62 -6.63
CA VAL A 55 -6.06 0.89 -7.98
C VAL A 55 -6.58 2.23 -8.48
N TYR A 56 -5.64 3.04 -8.98
CA TYR A 56 -5.90 4.32 -9.61
C TYR A 56 -5.32 4.37 -11.02
N ARG A 57 -6.07 4.99 -11.94
CA ARG A 57 -5.55 5.41 -13.24
C ARG A 57 -4.91 6.78 -13.06
N ILE A 58 -3.63 6.87 -13.42
CA ILE A 58 -2.82 8.08 -13.23
C ILE A 58 -2.10 8.43 -14.52
N ASP A 59 -1.86 9.72 -14.71
CA ASP A 59 -1.02 10.23 -15.80
C ASP A 59 0.47 10.19 -15.43
N THR A 60 1.30 10.54 -16.41
CA THR A 60 2.76 10.58 -16.26
C THR A 60 3.23 11.60 -15.23
N ASP A 61 2.52 12.73 -15.07
CA ASP A 61 2.94 13.78 -14.14
C ASP A 61 2.66 13.40 -12.68
N THR A 62 1.53 12.78 -12.43
CA THR A 62 1.19 12.15 -11.15
C THR A 62 2.21 11.06 -10.83
N LEU A 63 2.54 10.21 -11.80
CA LEU A 63 3.53 9.16 -11.64
C LEU A 63 4.91 9.72 -11.22
N ARG A 64 5.38 10.81 -11.83
CA ARG A 64 6.63 11.49 -11.45
C ARG A 64 6.59 12.06 -10.04
N ARG A 65 5.46 12.65 -9.62
CA ARG A 65 5.30 13.16 -8.25
C ARG A 65 5.36 12.05 -7.22
N LEU A 66 4.75 10.89 -7.53
CA LEU A 66 4.85 9.71 -6.68
C LEU A 66 6.28 9.16 -6.63
N ASP A 67 7.00 9.12 -7.74
CA ASP A 67 8.41 8.70 -7.74
C ASP A 67 9.26 9.59 -6.82
N MET A 68 9.04 10.90 -6.83
CA MET A 68 9.72 11.84 -5.94
C MET A 68 9.35 11.61 -4.47
N LEU A 69 8.06 11.43 -4.17
CA LEU A 69 7.57 11.16 -2.81
C LEU A 69 8.17 9.87 -2.24
N GLU A 70 8.13 8.79 -3.02
CA GLU A 70 8.58 7.45 -2.64
C GLU A 70 10.11 7.29 -2.73
N GLY A 71 10.81 8.35 -3.18
CA GLY A 71 12.26 8.36 -3.31
C GLY A 71 12.79 7.34 -4.33
N HIS A 72 12.01 7.04 -5.37
CA HIS A 72 12.34 6.07 -6.41
C HIS A 72 13.56 6.52 -7.25
N PRO A 73 14.52 5.62 -7.57
CA PRO A 73 14.60 4.19 -7.23
C PRO A 73 15.42 3.87 -5.97
N ARG A 74 15.78 4.86 -5.15
CA ARG A 74 16.71 4.70 -4.03
C ARG A 74 16.05 4.11 -2.78
N PHE A 75 14.88 4.63 -2.42
CA PHE A 75 14.15 4.22 -1.22
C PHE A 75 13.13 3.13 -1.57
N TYR A 76 12.12 3.45 -2.37
CA TYR A 76 11.21 2.46 -2.93
C TYR A 76 11.49 2.21 -4.41
N GLN A 77 11.26 0.97 -4.84
CA GLN A 77 11.46 0.53 -6.21
C GLN A 77 10.11 0.20 -6.84
N ARG A 78 9.76 0.96 -7.88
CA ARG A 78 8.55 0.75 -8.65
C ARG A 78 8.71 -0.45 -9.58
N GLN A 79 7.77 -1.39 -9.51
CA GLN A 79 7.71 -2.56 -10.38
C GLN A 79 6.27 -2.83 -10.81
N GLU A 80 6.10 -3.50 -11.94
CA GLU A 80 4.79 -3.90 -12.44
C GLU A 80 4.38 -5.22 -11.78
N VAL A 81 3.15 -5.25 -11.24
CA VAL A 81 2.58 -6.43 -10.57
C VAL A 81 1.23 -6.77 -11.15
N ARG A 82 0.81 -8.03 -11.01
CA ARG A 82 -0.56 -8.44 -11.31
C ARG A 82 -1.44 -8.28 -10.08
N VAL A 83 -2.55 -7.59 -10.25
CA VAL A 83 -3.57 -7.42 -9.20
C VAL A 83 -4.90 -7.93 -9.70
N ARG A 84 -5.70 -8.48 -8.78
CA ARG A 84 -7.08 -8.88 -9.02
C ARG A 84 -8.00 -7.83 -8.39
N LEU A 85 -8.77 -7.14 -9.22
CA LEU A 85 -9.82 -6.22 -8.80
C LEU A 85 -10.94 -7.00 -8.07
N GLN A 86 -11.73 -6.31 -7.25
CA GLN A 86 -12.90 -6.90 -6.59
C GLN A 86 -13.93 -7.45 -7.59
N SER A 87 -13.99 -6.90 -8.81
CA SER A 87 -14.78 -7.43 -9.93
C SER A 87 -14.34 -8.83 -10.40
N GLY A 88 -13.14 -9.28 -10.00
CA GLY A 88 -12.52 -10.53 -10.42
C GLY A 88 -11.54 -10.38 -11.59
N GLU A 89 -11.56 -9.25 -12.28
CA GLU A 89 -10.63 -8.92 -13.36
C GLU A 89 -9.19 -8.86 -12.86
N LYS A 90 -8.25 -9.38 -13.65
CA LYS A 90 -6.82 -9.28 -13.38
C LYS A 90 -6.20 -8.25 -14.32
N ILE A 91 -5.50 -7.29 -13.75
CA ILE A 91 -4.81 -6.23 -14.50
C ILE A 91 -3.36 -6.12 -14.04
N SER A 92 -2.52 -5.52 -14.87
CA SER A 92 -1.19 -5.07 -14.44
C SER A 92 -1.25 -3.67 -13.86
N ALA A 93 -0.49 -3.42 -12.80
CA ALA A 93 -0.36 -2.10 -12.18
C ALA A 93 1.04 -1.88 -11.63
N TRP A 94 1.51 -0.63 -11.65
CA TRP A 94 2.69 -0.23 -10.90
C TRP A 94 2.44 -0.31 -9.39
N MET A 95 3.43 -0.80 -8.65
CA MET A 95 3.47 -0.89 -7.18
C MET A 95 4.89 -0.56 -6.70
N TYR A 96 4.99 0.06 -5.53
CA TYR A 96 6.28 0.37 -4.90
C TYR A 96 6.69 -0.72 -3.90
N PHE A 97 7.93 -1.20 -3.98
CA PHE A 97 8.51 -2.16 -3.05
C PHE A 97 9.63 -1.51 -2.25
N TYR A 98 9.77 -1.90 -0.99
CA TYR A 98 10.95 -1.55 -0.21
C TYR A 98 12.01 -2.64 -0.37
N PRO A 99 13.28 -2.29 -0.61
CA PRO A 99 14.34 -3.26 -0.92
C PRO A 99 14.74 -4.11 0.29
N GLU A 100 14.42 -3.65 1.50
CA GLU A 100 14.76 -4.32 2.75
C GLU A 100 13.52 -4.86 3.45
N ARG A 101 13.72 -5.87 4.30
CA ARG A 101 12.65 -6.49 5.08
C ARG A 101 12.39 -5.65 6.33
N GLY A 102 11.14 -5.22 6.52
CA GLY A 102 10.73 -4.49 7.73
C GLY A 102 10.64 -5.40 8.97
N HIS A 103 10.32 -4.80 10.12
CA HIS A 103 10.34 -5.51 11.41
C HIS A 103 8.98 -6.10 11.79
N ARG A 104 7.91 -5.31 11.70
CA ARG A 104 6.58 -5.72 12.17
C ARG A 104 5.69 -6.20 11.02
N LEU A 105 5.58 -7.52 10.88
CA LEU A 105 4.77 -8.17 9.86
C LEU A 105 3.26 -7.94 10.07
N VAL A 106 2.56 -7.58 8.99
CA VAL A 106 1.10 -7.57 8.90
C VAL A 106 0.66 -8.82 8.13
N SER A 107 0.36 -9.89 8.86
CA SER A 107 0.04 -11.20 8.29
C SER A 107 -1.19 -11.19 7.36
N GLY A 108 -2.15 -10.30 7.60
CA GLY A 108 -3.36 -10.12 6.78
C GLY A 108 -3.15 -9.40 5.45
N GLY A 109 -1.97 -8.80 5.21
CA GLY A 109 -1.66 -8.10 3.96
C GLY A 109 -2.43 -6.80 3.74
N GLU A 110 -3.03 -6.23 4.79
CA GLU A 110 -3.80 -4.99 4.71
C GLU A 110 -3.33 -3.98 5.73
N PHE A 111 -2.91 -2.81 5.25
CA PHE A 111 -2.59 -1.67 6.10
C PHE A 111 -3.87 -0.88 6.41
N CYS A 112 -4.14 -0.74 7.71
CA CYS A 112 -5.20 0.09 8.26
C CYS A 112 -4.58 1.12 9.21
N LEU A 113 -5.17 2.30 9.29
CA LEU A 113 -4.93 3.18 10.45
C LEU A 113 -5.41 2.42 11.69
N SER A 114 -4.59 2.36 12.74
CA SER A 114 -5.12 1.91 14.02
C SER A 114 -6.19 2.91 14.44
N THR A 115 -7.46 2.52 14.36
CA THR A 115 -8.42 3.03 15.35
C THR A 115 -7.99 2.38 16.66
N GLU A 116 -7.25 3.13 17.48
CA GLU A 116 -7.02 2.76 18.88
C GLU A 116 -8.37 2.38 19.51
N PRO A 117 -8.57 1.15 20.02
CA PRO A 117 -9.64 0.91 20.96
C PRO A 117 -9.16 1.36 22.34
N GLY A 118 -9.85 2.35 22.90
CA GLY A 118 -10.00 2.54 24.35
C GLY A 118 -8.72 2.83 25.14
N ARG A 119 -8.53 4.11 25.47
CA ARG A 119 -7.85 4.49 26.70
C ARG A 119 -8.59 3.79 27.86
N GLU A 120 -8.02 2.74 28.43
CA GLU A 120 -8.50 2.21 29.71
C GLU A 120 -8.42 3.35 30.73
N HIS A 121 -9.58 3.85 31.14
CA HIS A 121 -9.69 4.61 32.37
C HIS A 121 -9.31 3.67 33.51
N PRO A 122 -8.34 4.01 34.38
CA PRO A 122 -8.19 3.29 35.62
C PRO A 122 -9.44 3.57 36.45
N GLY A 123 -10.34 2.58 36.46
CA GLY A 123 -11.44 2.53 37.40
C GLY A 123 -10.88 2.26 38.79
N ASP A 124 -11.17 3.20 39.68
CA ASP A 124 -11.36 3.06 41.12
C ASP A 124 -11.19 1.65 41.71
N GLY A 125 -10.25 1.56 42.66
CA GLY A 125 -10.04 0.44 43.57
C GLY A 125 -9.18 0.88 44.75
#